data_AF-A0A933C261-F1
#
_entry.id   AF-A0A933C261-F1
#
_cell.length_a   1.000
_cell.length_b   1.000
_cell.length_c   1.000
_cell.angle_alpha   90.00
_cell.angle_beta   90.00
_cell.angle_gamma   90.00
#
_symmetry.space_group_name_H-M   'P 1'
#
loop_
_entity.id
_entity.type
_entity.pdbx_description
1 polymer ?
#
loop_
_entity_poly.entity_id
_entity_poly.type
_entity_poly.pdbx_seq_one_letter_code
_entity_poly.pdbx_strand_id
1 'polypeptide(L)'
;MRSVVQAVALLALLVPAGLRAQAGDESPTCRATLEDQDLTTAIHFSNGYIVEAPWRITGNQNASLQNGRAGVVMSAVLDRIIETDPASGQRLTTPFDQPIETTFEGESDEDLVSRAAHVWCLTVLRVQEEGNGAARPAAPPLRS
;
A
#
# COMPACT_ATOMS: atom_id res chain seq x y z
N MET A 1 60.27 -36.70 -27.88
CA MET A 1 59.32 -35.74 -27.29
C MET A 1 59.08 -36.16 -25.85
N ARG A 2 59.64 -35.45 -24.86
CA ARG A 2 59.66 -35.82 -23.43
C ARG A 2 58.81 -34.83 -22.64
N SER A 3 57.98 -35.37 -21.75
CA SER A 3 56.97 -34.73 -20.91
C SER A 3 57.53 -33.85 -19.79
N VAL A 4 56.83 -32.76 -19.47
CA VAL A 4 56.74 -32.05 -18.17
C VAL A 4 55.34 -31.39 -18.19
N VAL A 5 54.27 -31.97 -17.65
CA VAL A 5 53.82 -32.07 -16.24
C VAL A 5 53.70 -30.73 -15.51
N GLN A 6 52.44 -30.35 -15.25
CA GLN A 6 51.91 -29.52 -14.16
C GLN A 6 52.20 -28.01 -14.12
N ALA A 7 51.13 -27.23 -14.26
CA ALA A 7 50.60 -26.45 -13.13
C ALA A 7 49.15 -26.04 -13.42
N VAL A 8 48.21 -26.77 -12.82
CA VAL A 8 46.82 -26.33 -12.65
C VAL A 8 46.83 -25.33 -11.51
N ALA A 9 46.70 -24.04 -11.80
CA ALA A 9 46.39 -23.04 -10.80
C ALA A 9 44.88 -22.78 -10.82
N LEU A 10 44.16 -23.62 -10.08
CA LEU A 10 42.78 -23.37 -9.64
C LEU A 10 42.81 -22.15 -8.71
N LEU A 11 42.47 -20.97 -9.22
CA LEU A 11 42.15 -19.82 -8.39
C LEU A 11 40.84 -20.12 -7.67
N ALA A 12 40.98 -20.39 -6.37
CA ALA A 12 39.91 -20.59 -5.43
C ALA A 12 38.92 -19.42 -5.49
N LEU A 13 37.68 -19.75 -5.84
CA LEU A 13 36.50 -18.92 -5.59
C LEU A 13 36.38 -18.70 -4.09
N LEU A 14 36.98 -17.62 -3.60
CA LEU A 14 36.61 -17.02 -2.32
C LEU A 14 35.28 -16.28 -2.56
N VAL A 15 34.19 -17.05 -2.61
CA VAL A 15 32.86 -16.50 -2.39
C VAL A 15 32.85 -16.07 -0.93
N PRO A 16 32.71 -14.78 -0.58
CA PRO A 16 32.33 -14.42 0.76
C PRO A 16 30.95 -15.06 1.01
N ALA A 17 30.95 -16.20 1.71
CA ALA A 17 29.79 -16.73 2.40
C ALA A 17 29.44 -15.73 3.51
N GLY A 18 28.77 -14.65 3.11
CA GLY A 18 28.67 -13.44 3.90
C GLY A 18 27.58 -12.50 3.42
N LEU A 19 26.51 -13.02 2.82
CA LEU A 19 25.20 -12.40 2.92
C LEU A 19 24.20 -13.55 3.11
N ARG A 20 23.92 -13.83 4.39
CA ARG A 20 22.65 -14.43 4.76
C ARG A 20 21.58 -13.67 4.02
N ALA A 21 20.74 -14.42 3.31
CA ALA A 21 19.50 -14.00 2.70
C ALA A 21 19.03 -12.63 3.22
N GLN A 22 19.10 -11.61 2.36
CA GLN A 22 18.02 -10.65 2.34
C GLN A 22 16.80 -11.48 1.92
N ALA A 23 16.18 -12.15 2.89
CA ALA A 23 14.79 -12.50 2.77
C ALA A 23 14.13 -11.13 2.62
N GLY A 24 13.87 -10.76 1.36
CA GLY A 24 13.19 -9.53 1.05
C GLY A 24 11.81 -9.67 1.66
N ASP A 25 11.61 -9.09 2.84
CA ASP A 25 10.32 -8.55 3.20
C ASP A 25 10.08 -7.43 2.18
N GLU A 26 9.53 -7.79 1.01
CA GLU A 26 9.07 -6.81 0.05
C GLU A 26 7.97 -5.99 0.73
N SER A 27 8.34 -4.77 1.15
CA SER A 27 7.42 -3.81 1.71
C SER A 27 6.22 -3.63 0.79
N PRO A 28 5.00 -3.49 1.33
CA PRO A 28 3.83 -3.26 0.51
C PRO A 28 3.99 -1.98 -0.31
N THR A 29 3.46 -2.00 -1.52
CA THR A 29 3.50 -0.83 -2.41
C THR A 29 2.18 -0.08 -2.37
N CYS A 30 2.26 1.23 -2.19
CA CYS A 30 1.09 2.10 -2.08
C CYS A 30 1.04 3.02 -3.28
N ARG A 31 -0.12 3.10 -3.93
CA ARG A 31 -0.37 3.90 -5.14
C ARG A 31 -1.70 4.62 -5.01
N ALA A 32 -1.82 5.72 -5.74
CA ALA A 32 -3.10 6.34 -5.96
C ALA A 32 -3.21 6.80 -7.40
N THR A 33 -4.43 6.81 -7.92
CA THR A 33 -4.78 7.30 -9.25
C THR A 33 -5.91 8.31 -9.11
N LEU A 34 -5.82 9.37 -9.89
CA LEU A 34 -6.82 10.43 -9.95
C LEU A 34 -7.32 10.50 -11.39
N GLU A 35 -8.60 10.21 -11.59
CA GLU A 35 -9.27 10.21 -12.88
C GLU A 35 -10.60 10.96 -12.74
N ASP A 36 -10.72 12.10 -13.42
CA ASP A 36 -11.89 12.98 -13.37
C ASP A 36 -12.36 13.35 -11.94
N GLN A 37 -13.37 12.64 -11.43
CA GLN A 37 -13.99 12.86 -10.11
C GLN A 37 -13.74 11.70 -9.13
N ASP A 38 -12.88 10.76 -9.50
CA ASP A 38 -12.57 9.58 -8.72
C ASP A 38 -11.08 9.58 -8.34
N LEU A 39 -10.83 9.39 -7.05
CA LEU A 39 -9.49 9.14 -6.50
C LEU A 39 -9.48 7.70 -5.98
N THR A 40 -8.63 6.84 -6.52
CA THR A 40 -8.47 5.48 -6.00
C THR A 40 -7.12 5.36 -5.31
N THR A 41 -7.11 5.04 -4.03
CA THR A 41 -5.88 4.71 -3.30
C THR A 41 -5.81 3.21 -3.08
N ALA A 42 -4.65 2.58 -3.28
CA ALA A 42 -4.47 1.14 -3.14
C ALA A 42 -3.17 0.80 -2.42
N ILE A 43 -3.21 -0.26 -1.60
CA ILE A 43 -2.03 -0.92 -1.05
C ILE A 43 -1.96 -2.34 -1.63
N HIS A 44 -0.80 -2.70 -2.16
CA HIS A 44 -0.50 -4.03 -2.69
C HIS A 44 0.54 -4.68 -1.79
N PHE A 45 0.16 -5.79 -1.17
CA PHE A 45 1.06 -6.60 -0.37
C PHE A 45 1.84 -7.57 -1.25
N SER A 46 3.02 -7.99 -0.77
CA SER A 46 3.90 -8.93 -1.46
C SER A 46 3.25 -10.31 -1.67
N ASN A 47 2.29 -10.69 -0.82
CA ASN A 47 1.49 -11.91 -0.99
C ASN A 47 0.40 -11.80 -2.07
N GLY A 48 0.30 -10.66 -2.77
CA GLY A 48 -0.70 -10.39 -3.80
C GLY A 48 -2.04 -9.88 -3.28
N TYR A 49 -2.21 -9.75 -1.96
CA TYR A 49 -3.39 -9.14 -1.37
C TYR A 49 -3.45 -7.65 -1.69
N ILE A 50 -4.64 -7.13 -2.02
CA ILE A 50 -4.83 -5.72 -2.39
C ILE A 50 -5.99 -5.16 -1.59
N VAL A 51 -5.81 -3.94 -1.06
CA VAL A 51 -6.90 -3.17 -0.45
C VAL A 51 -7.00 -1.82 -1.16
N GLU A 52 -8.14 -1.57 -1.78
CA GLU A 52 -8.47 -0.36 -2.51
C GLU A 52 -9.49 0.48 -1.73
N ALA A 53 -9.31 1.79 -1.77
CA ALA A 53 -10.27 2.78 -1.31
C ALA A 53 -10.68 3.67 -2.50
N PRO A 54 -11.88 3.46 -3.07
CA PRO A 54 -12.44 4.29 -4.12
C PRO A 54 -13.10 5.54 -3.52
N TRP A 55 -12.36 6.64 -3.49
CA TRP A 55 -12.82 7.92 -2.99
C TRP A 55 -13.60 8.68 -4.08
N ARG A 56 -14.78 9.17 -3.73
CA ARG A 56 -15.56 10.09 -4.55
C ARG A 56 -15.19 11.53 -4.20
N ILE A 57 -14.76 12.30 -5.19
CA ILE A 57 -14.39 13.70 -5.00
C ILE A 57 -15.66 14.55 -4.87
N THR A 58 -15.67 15.45 -3.89
CA THR A 58 -16.77 16.39 -3.60
C THR A 58 -16.38 17.84 -3.76
N GLY A 59 -15.09 18.13 -3.76
CA GLY A 59 -14.54 19.45 -4.06
C GLY A 59 -13.08 19.33 -4.46
N ASN A 60 -12.65 20.15 -5.41
CA ASN A 60 -11.26 20.27 -5.80
C ASN A 60 -11.02 21.73 -6.21
N GLN A 61 -10.14 22.43 -5.49
CA GLN A 61 -9.90 23.85 -5.69
C GLN A 61 -8.48 24.25 -5.33
N ASN A 62 -8.01 25.33 -5.97
CA ASN A 62 -6.77 25.98 -5.57
C ASN A 62 -6.99 26.71 -4.23
N ALA A 63 -6.04 26.58 -3.32
CA ALA A 63 -6.06 27.27 -2.03
C ALA A 63 -4.66 27.62 -1.55
N SER A 64 -4.59 28.46 -0.51
CA SER A 64 -3.36 28.63 0.27
C SER A 64 -3.25 27.51 1.29
N LEU A 65 -2.17 26.73 1.20
CA LEU A 65 -1.84 25.67 2.15
C LEU A 65 -1.44 26.29 3.50
N GLN A 66 -1.38 25.46 4.55
CA GLN A 66 -1.03 25.89 5.91
C GLN A 66 0.34 26.61 6.02
N ASN A 67 1.27 26.31 5.10
CA ASN A 67 2.57 26.95 5.02
C ASN A 67 2.57 28.29 4.25
N GLY A 68 1.39 28.79 3.84
CA GLY A 68 1.21 30.02 3.08
C GLY A 68 1.51 29.91 1.58
N ARG A 69 1.91 28.72 1.09
CA ARG A 69 2.14 28.49 -0.35
C ARG A 69 0.82 28.21 -1.06
N ALA A 70 0.77 28.51 -2.36
CA ALA A 70 -0.33 28.04 -3.20
C ALA A 70 -0.28 26.50 -3.32
N GLY A 71 -1.45 25.88 -3.37
CA GLY A 71 -1.62 24.46 -3.60
C GLY A 71 -3.07 24.12 -3.95
N VAL A 72 -3.38 22.85 -3.83
CA VAL A 72 -4.67 22.25 -4.15
C VAL A 72 -5.24 21.60 -2.89
N VAL A 73 -6.54 21.76 -2.70
CA VAL A 73 -7.31 21.16 -1.61
C VAL A 73 -8.46 20.36 -2.22
N MET A 74 -8.50 19.07 -1.90
CA MET A 74 -9.49 18.12 -2.42
C MET A 74 -10.27 17.50 -1.29
N SER A 75 -11.59 17.72 -1.27
CA SER A 75 -12.51 17.03 -0.36
C SER A 75 -13.01 15.75 -1.01
N ALA A 76 -12.94 14.63 -0.29
CA ALA A 76 -13.30 13.33 -0.81
C ALA A 76 -14.04 12.48 0.23
N VAL A 77 -14.87 11.57 -0.26
CA VAL A 77 -15.71 10.69 0.56
C VAL A 77 -15.42 9.24 0.20
N LEU A 78 -15.15 8.41 1.22
CA LEU A 78 -14.99 6.97 1.10
C LEU A 78 -16.18 6.26 1.73
N ASP A 79 -16.92 5.50 0.94
CA ASP A 79 -18.12 4.78 1.38
C ASP A 79 -17.92 3.27 1.49
N ARG A 80 -16.80 2.75 0.99
CA ARG A 80 -16.47 1.32 0.98
C ARG A 80 -14.99 1.09 0.80
N ILE A 81 -14.55 -0.13 1.08
CA ILE A 81 -13.27 -0.66 0.64
C ILE A 81 -13.48 -1.86 -0.29
N ILE A 82 -12.47 -2.15 -1.10
CA ILE A 82 -12.44 -3.32 -1.97
C ILE A 82 -11.19 -4.12 -1.66
N GLU A 83 -11.38 -5.37 -1.26
CA GLU A 83 -10.31 -6.31 -0.92
C GLU A 83 -10.21 -7.36 -2.02
N THR A 84 -9.01 -7.58 -2.56
CA THR A 84 -8.77 -8.63 -3.56
C THR A 84 -7.95 -9.74 -2.94
N ASP A 85 -8.53 -10.94 -2.90
CA ASP A 85 -7.87 -12.15 -2.41
C ASP A 85 -6.84 -12.68 -3.44
N PRO A 86 -5.59 -12.93 -3.04
CA PRO A 86 -4.54 -13.34 -3.96
C PRO A 86 -4.72 -14.75 -4.53
N ALA A 87 -5.40 -15.66 -3.81
CA ALA A 87 -5.53 -17.05 -4.23
C ALA A 87 -6.62 -17.24 -5.28
N SER A 88 -7.72 -16.51 -5.12
CA SER A 88 -8.91 -16.63 -5.97
C SER A 88 -9.08 -15.48 -6.96
N GLY A 89 -8.44 -14.34 -6.73
CA GLY A 89 -8.72 -13.08 -7.44
C GLY A 89 -10.11 -12.51 -7.12
N GLN A 90 -10.81 -13.08 -6.13
CA GLN A 90 -12.13 -12.60 -5.75
C GLN A 90 -12.02 -11.21 -5.14
N ARG A 91 -12.93 -10.32 -5.54
CA ARG A 91 -13.08 -8.98 -4.99
C ARG A 91 -14.22 -8.96 -3.98
N LEU A 92 -13.92 -8.65 -2.73
CA LEU A 92 -14.90 -8.41 -1.68
C LEU A 92 -15.07 -6.90 -1.52
N THR A 93 -16.31 -6.43 -1.54
CA THR A 93 -16.63 -5.02 -1.26
C THR A 93 -17.25 -4.93 0.13
N THR A 94 -16.64 -4.13 0.99
CA THR A 94 -17.11 -3.90 2.36
C THR A 94 -17.55 -2.44 2.48
N PRO A 95 -18.86 -2.16 2.58
CA PRO A 95 -19.35 -0.79 2.77
C PRO A 95 -19.10 -0.32 4.20
N PHE A 96 -18.98 0.99 4.38
CA PHE A 96 -19.02 1.62 5.69
C PHE A 96 -20.45 2.04 6.05
N ASP A 97 -20.83 1.86 7.33
CA ASP A 97 -22.12 2.31 7.84
C ASP A 97 -22.26 3.84 7.78
N GLN A 98 -21.14 4.55 7.97
CA GLN A 98 -21.02 5.99 7.80
C GLN A 98 -19.85 6.28 6.86
N PRO A 99 -20.06 7.06 5.79
CA PRO A 99 -18.97 7.43 4.89
C PRO A 99 -17.89 8.22 5.63
N ILE A 100 -16.64 7.98 5.27
CA ILE A 100 -15.49 8.72 5.79
C ILE A 100 -15.27 9.92 4.88
N GLU A 101 -15.44 11.11 5.42
CA GLU A 101 -15.13 12.36 4.74
C GLU A 101 -13.73 12.82 5.13
N THR A 102 -12.94 13.23 4.14
CA THR A 102 -11.58 13.75 4.38
C THR A 102 -11.25 14.85 3.39
N THR A 103 -10.17 15.56 3.69
CA THR A 103 -9.57 16.55 2.80
C THR A 103 -8.10 16.21 2.61
N PHE A 104 -7.68 16.13 1.35
CA PHE A 104 -6.29 16.00 0.95
C PHE A 104 -5.78 17.35 0.50
N GLU A 105 -4.54 17.66 0.87
CA GLU A 105 -3.87 18.91 0.51
C GLU A 105 -2.54 18.56 -0.16
N GLY A 106 -2.17 19.29 -1.20
CA GLY A 106 -0.89 19.14 -1.88
C GLY A 106 -0.49 20.40 -2.62
N GLU A 107 0.80 20.53 -2.95
CA GLU A 107 1.30 21.66 -3.76
C GLU A 107 0.87 21.58 -5.22
N SER A 108 0.49 20.38 -5.67
CA SER A 108 -0.06 20.05 -6.99
C SER A 108 -0.97 18.83 -6.85
N ASP A 109 -1.71 18.48 -7.91
CA ASP A 109 -2.48 17.24 -7.97
C ASP A 109 -1.59 16.00 -7.75
N GLU A 110 -0.37 15.99 -8.30
CA GLU A 110 0.57 14.89 -8.13
C GLU A 110 1.01 14.70 -6.67
N ASP A 111 1.35 15.80 -5.98
CA ASP A 111 1.69 15.76 -4.55
C ASP A 111 0.49 15.31 -3.71
N LEU A 112 -0.70 15.80 -4.03
CA LEU A 112 -1.95 15.42 -3.36
C LEU A 112 -2.24 13.93 -3.52
N VAL A 113 -2.12 13.38 -4.73
CA VAL A 113 -2.32 11.95 -5.02
C VAL A 113 -1.29 11.10 -4.29
N SER A 114 -0.02 11.51 -4.29
CA SER A 114 1.05 10.85 -3.54
C SER A 114 0.76 10.81 -2.03
N ARG A 115 0.29 11.92 -1.47
CA ARG A 115 -0.12 12.00 -0.05
C ARG A 115 -1.33 11.14 0.25
N ALA A 116 -2.32 11.09 -0.64
CA ALA A 116 -3.50 10.24 -0.46
C ALA A 116 -3.09 8.76 -0.42
N ALA A 117 -2.20 8.33 -1.31
CA ALA A 117 -1.62 6.99 -1.29
C ALA A 117 -0.92 6.69 0.05
N HIS A 118 -0.14 7.65 0.56
CA HIS A 118 0.59 7.51 1.82
C HIS A 118 -0.34 7.38 3.03
N VAL A 119 -1.36 8.24 3.12
CA VAL A 119 -2.38 8.20 4.17
C VAL A 119 -3.10 6.84 4.17
N TRP A 120 -3.48 6.36 2.99
CA TRP A 120 -4.11 5.05 2.84
C TRP A 120 -3.19 3.92 3.32
N CYS A 121 -1.92 3.95 2.90
CA CYS A 121 -0.89 3.00 3.30
C CYS A 121 -0.83 2.84 4.83
N LEU A 122 -0.63 3.97 5.53
CA LEU A 122 -0.53 3.98 6.99
C LEU A 122 -1.81 3.52 7.68
N THR A 123 -2.96 3.87 7.13
CA THR A 123 -4.26 3.51 7.68
C THR A 123 -4.46 2.00 7.64
N VAL A 124 -4.27 1.36 6.47
CA VAL A 124 -4.44 -0.09 6.33
C VAL A 124 -3.43 -0.86 7.17
N LEU A 125 -2.17 -0.42 7.18
CA LEU A 125 -1.12 -1.06 7.99
C LEU A 125 -1.46 -1.03 9.48
N ARG A 126 -1.92 0.12 9.99
CA ARG A 126 -2.33 0.23 11.40
C ARG A 126 -3.48 -0.71 11.74
N VAL A 127 -4.51 -0.77 10.87
CA VAL A 127 -5.65 -1.67 11.09
C VAL A 127 -5.22 -3.14 11.09
N GLN A 128 -4.26 -3.52 10.24
CA GLN A 128 -3.71 -4.87 10.20
C GLN A 128 -2.89 -5.20 11.46
N GLU A 129 -2.11 -4.26 11.98
CA GLU A 129 -1.37 -4.42 13.24
C GLU A 129 -2.33 -4.63 14.42
N GLU A 130 -3.39 -3.83 14.50
CA GLU A 130 -4.42 -3.94 15.54
C GLU A 130 -5.25 -5.21 15.39
N GLY A 131 -5.60 -5.61 14.17
CA GLY A 131 -6.34 -6.83 13.85
C GLY A 131 -5.56 -8.12 14.12
N ASN A 132 -4.23 -8.09 13.98
CA ASN A 132 -3.35 -9.20 14.37
C ASN A 132 -3.12 -9.29 15.89
N GLY A 133 -3.40 -8.22 16.65
CA GLY A 133 -3.33 -8.20 18.12
C GLY A 133 -4.68 -8.44 18.83
N ALA A 134 -5.81 -8.17 18.18
CA ALA A 134 -7.14 -8.30 18.75
C ALA A 134 -7.81 -9.61 18.32
N ALA A 135 -7.92 -10.55 19.26
CA ALA A 135 -8.88 -11.64 19.15
C ALA A 135 -10.28 -11.06 18.85
N ARG A 136 -10.79 -11.39 17.66
CA ARG A 136 -12.14 -11.14 17.16
C ARG A 136 -13.16 -11.13 18.32
N PRO A 137 -13.89 -10.03 18.58
CA PRO A 137 -15.02 -10.07 19.50
C PRO A 137 -16.01 -11.12 19.04
N ALA A 138 -16.37 -12.02 19.95
CA ALA A 138 -17.29 -13.12 19.70
C ALA A 138 -18.57 -12.61 19.03
N ALA A 139 -19.00 -13.32 17.98
CA ALA A 139 -20.32 -13.14 17.40
C ALA A 139 -21.39 -13.20 18.52
N PRO A 140 -22.41 -12.34 18.50
CA PRO A 140 -23.48 -12.41 19.49
C PRO A 140 -24.21 -13.77 19.37
N PRO A 141 -24.62 -14.40 20.48
CA PRO A 141 -25.32 -15.66 20.41
C PRO A 141 -26.66 -15.47 19.69
N LEU A 142 -26.87 -16.27 18.64
CA LEU A 142 -28.17 -16.49 18.01
C LEU A 142 -29.16 -16.91 19.10
N ARG A 143 -30.13 -16.05 19.42
CA ARG A 143 -31.28 -16.42 20.24
C ARG A 143 -32.26 -17.22 19.38
N SER A 144 -32.54 -18.44 19.81
CA SER A 144 -33.69 -19.26 19.40
C SER A 144 -34.97 -18.77 20.08
#